data_AF-A0A1E1WLP2-F1
#
_entry.id   AF-A0A1E1WLP2-F1
#
_cell.length_a   1.000
_cell.length_b   1.000
_cell.length_c   1.000
_cell.angle_alpha   90.00
_cell.angle_beta   90.00
_cell.angle_gamma   90.00
#
_symmetry.space_group_name_H-M   'P 1'
#
loop_
_entity.id
_entity.type
_entity.pdbx_description
1 polymer ?
#
loop_
_entity_poly.entity_id
_entity_poly.type
_entity_poly.pdbx_seq_one_letter_code
_entity_poly.pdbx_strand_id
1 'polypeptide(L)'
;AGEIRSFPSAENMMKLEWSDELELSAQRWANQCVKHSTPDIRDTCRDLGNVFVGQNIATIYGEAPGLTPLALVDVWYMELLNANASVISSYQRSSDAGYSHYEYFTQLIWAKSKQVGCGGVKFKV
;
A
#
# COMPACT_ATOMS: atom_id res chain seq x y z
N ALA A 1 5.70 0.32 22.00
CA ALA A 1 5.53 -0.80 21.06
C ALA A 1 4.19 -0.63 20.36
N GLY A 2 4.08 -1.03 19.09
CA GLY A 2 2.79 -1.01 18.38
C GLY A 2 1.96 -2.20 18.83
N GLU A 3 0.92 -1.96 19.63
CA GLU A 3 -0.02 -3.00 20.06
C GLU A 3 -1.24 -2.97 19.14
N ILE A 4 -1.19 -3.76 18.07
CA ILE A 4 -2.37 -4.07 17.28
C ILE A 4 -2.98 -5.33 17.88
N ARG A 5 -4.20 -5.20 18.44
CA ARG A 5 -4.93 -6.32 19.03
C ARG A 5 -4.97 -7.49 18.03
N SER A 6 -4.63 -8.69 18.48
CA SER A 6 -4.54 -9.93 17.70
C SER A 6 -3.28 -10.13 16.83
N PHE A 7 -2.27 -9.25 16.93
CA PHE A 7 -0.97 -9.43 16.27
C PHE A 7 0.19 -9.38 17.29
N PRO A 8 1.24 -10.18 17.10
CA PRO A 8 2.43 -10.10 17.94
C PRO A 8 3.18 -8.79 17.68
N SER A 9 3.87 -8.29 18.71
CA SER A 9 4.80 -7.18 18.53
C SER A 9 5.92 -7.59 17.56
N ALA A 10 6.29 -6.68 16.66
CA ALA A 10 7.42 -6.89 15.77
C ALA A 10 8.76 -6.64 16.49
N GLU A 11 9.75 -7.46 16.20
CA GLU A 11 11.11 -7.33 16.76
C GLU A 11 11.97 -6.33 15.97
N ASN A 12 11.68 -6.12 14.67
CA ASN A 12 12.53 -5.39 13.73
C ASN A 12 11.75 -4.41 12.83
N MET A 13 10.66 -3.82 13.32
CA MET A 13 9.90 -2.84 12.56
C MET A 13 10.64 -1.49 12.52
N MET A 14 11.25 -1.19 11.38
CA MET A 14 11.97 0.08 11.18
C MET A 14 11.01 1.22 10.84
N LYS A 15 11.36 2.44 11.26
CA LYS A 15 10.71 3.64 10.77
C LYS A 15 11.04 3.81 9.29
N LEU A 16 10.03 4.05 8.47
CA LEU A 16 10.21 4.34 7.04
C LEU A 16 10.86 5.71 6.83
N GLU A 17 11.76 5.78 5.87
CA GLU A 17 12.34 7.02 5.36
C GLU A 17 11.69 7.40 4.03
N TRP A 18 11.59 8.69 3.76
CA TRP A 18 11.10 9.15 2.46
C TRP A 18 12.17 8.94 1.39
N SER A 19 11.77 8.49 0.20
CA SER A 19 12.64 8.35 -0.96
C SER A 19 12.09 9.15 -2.13
N ASP A 20 12.85 10.16 -2.54
CA ASP A 20 12.51 11.03 -3.68
C ASP A 20 12.46 10.23 -4.99
N GLU A 21 13.25 9.17 -5.12
CA GLU A 21 13.22 8.30 -6.31
C GLU A 21 11.91 7.49 -6.39
N LEU A 22 11.45 6.95 -5.25
CA LEU A 22 10.16 6.29 -5.16
C LEU A 22 9.00 7.26 -5.39
N GLU A 23 9.09 8.48 -4.87
CA GLU A 23 8.11 9.55 -5.12
C GLU A 23 8.01 9.86 -6.61
N LEU A 24 9.13 10.11 -7.28
CA LEU A 24 9.17 10.41 -8.72
C LEU A 24 8.58 9.27 -9.55
N SER A 25 8.90 8.02 -9.21
CA SER A 25 8.35 6.84 -9.85
C SER A 25 6.83 6.75 -9.64
N ALA A 26 6.38 6.86 -8.38
CA ALA A 26 4.95 6.82 -8.03
C ALA A 26 4.15 7.95 -8.69
N GLN A 27 4.70 9.17 -8.75
CA GLN A 27 4.05 10.31 -9.39
C GLN A 27 3.95 10.12 -10.91
N ARG A 28 4.98 9.56 -11.56
CA ARG A 28 4.93 9.24 -13.00
C ARG A 28 3.81 8.25 -13.32
N TRP A 29 3.65 7.23 -12.49
CA TRP A 29 2.55 6.28 -12.59
C TRP A 29 1.19 6.97 -12.38
N ALA A 30 1.04 7.72 -11.28
CA ALA A 30 -0.20 8.43 -10.97
C ALA A 30 -0.63 9.37 -12.12
N ASN A 31 0.32 10.08 -12.72
CA ASN A 31 0.06 10.99 -13.85
C ASN A 31 -0.54 10.31 -15.09
N GLN A 32 -0.41 8.98 -15.23
CA GLN A 32 -1.03 8.24 -16.34
C GLN A 32 -2.56 8.23 -16.26
N CYS A 33 -3.15 8.54 -15.10
CA CYS A 33 -4.60 8.64 -14.92
C CYS A 33 -5.32 7.38 -15.44
N VAL A 34 -4.78 6.19 -15.10
CA VAL A 34 -5.19 4.91 -15.70
C VAL A 34 -6.70 4.71 -15.58
N LYS A 35 -7.34 4.38 -16.71
CA LYS A 35 -8.79 4.42 -16.87
C LYS A 35 -9.55 3.38 -16.05
N HIS A 36 -10.79 3.76 -15.77
CA HIS A 36 -11.64 3.40 -14.63
C HIS A 36 -12.24 1.99 -14.59
N SER A 37 -11.94 1.10 -15.54
CA SER A 37 -12.64 -0.20 -15.61
C SER A 37 -12.11 -1.22 -14.60
N THR A 38 -10.92 -1.00 -14.04
CA THR A 38 -10.29 -1.92 -13.09
C THR A 38 -9.69 -1.11 -11.95
N PRO A 39 -10.17 -1.26 -10.69
CA PRO A 39 -9.48 -0.70 -9.54
C PRO A 39 -8.10 -1.36 -9.38
N ASP A 40 -7.19 -0.68 -8.68
CA ASP A 40 -5.91 -1.27 -8.24
C ASP A 40 -4.98 -1.77 -9.36
N ILE A 41 -5.05 -1.16 -10.55
CA ILE A 41 -4.09 -1.47 -11.63
C ILE A 41 -2.69 -1.08 -11.16
N ARG A 42 -1.83 -2.09 -11.00
CA ARG A 42 -0.45 -1.89 -10.56
C ARG A 42 0.47 -1.51 -11.70
N ASP A 43 1.48 -0.71 -11.40
CA ASP A 43 2.57 -0.41 -12.31
C ASP A 43 3.47 -1.65 -12.47
N THR A 44 3.56 -2.19 -13.68
CA THR A 44 4.38 -3.36 -13.99
C THR A 44 5.87 -3.06 -14.11
N CYS A 45 6.25 -1.78 -14.16
CA CYS A 45 7.62 -1.30 -14.43
C CYS A 45 8.16 -0.38 -13.32
N ARG A 46 7.69 -0.56 -12.09
CA ARG A 46 8.03 0.30 -10.94
C ARG A 46 9.34 -0.03 -10.22
N ASP A 47 9.96 -1.16 -10.54
CA ASP A 47 11.19 -1.62 -9.89
C ASP A 47 12.36 -0.67 -10.23
N LEU A 48 13.20 -0.38 -9.22
CA LEU A 48 14.34 0.52 -9.37
C LEU A 48 15.61 -0.31 -9.62
N GLY A 49 15.88 -0.57 -10.90
CA GLY A 49 16.97 -1.44 -11.32
C GLY A 49 16.73 -2.88 -10.87
N ASN A 50 17.54 -3.36 -9.92
CA ASN A 50 17.42 -4.71 -9.37
C ASN A 50 16.65 -4.76 -8.03
N VAL A 51 16.06 -3.64 -7.61
CA VAL A 51 15.31 -3.54 -6.37
C VAL A 51 13.82 -3.68 -6.66
N PHE A 52 13.22 -4.74 -6.13
CA PHE A 52 11.77 -4.92 -6.17
C PHE A 52 11.06 -3.85 -5.34
N VAL A 53 10.04 -3.23 -5.92
CA VAL A 53 9.27 -2.15 -5.31
C VAL A 53 7.82 -2.61 -5.05
N GLY A 54 7.36 -2.43 -3.81
CA GLY A 54 5.95 -2.64 -3.45
C GLY A 54 5.06 -1.50 -3.96
N GLN A 55 3.74 -1.69 -3.95
CA GLN A 55 2.81 -0.64 -4.37
C GLN A 55 1.45 -0.81 -3.73
N ASN A 56 0.99 0.24 -3.05
CA ASN A 56 -0.40 0.40 -2.63
C ASN A 56 -1.05 1.45 -3.51
N ILE A 57 -2.31 1.22 -3.89
CA ILE A 57 -3.09 2.13 -4.75
C ILE A 57 -4.40 2.43 -4.06
N ALA A 58 -4.85 3.67 -4.19
CA ALA A 58 -6.18 4.07 -3.79
C ALA A 58 -6.75 5.03 -4.83
N THR A 59 -7.97 4.77 -5.27
CA THR A 59 -8.70 5.60 -6.23
C THR A 59 -10.04 5.96 -5.64
N ILE A 60 -10.33 7.26 -5.55
CA ILE A 60 -11.61 7.78 -5.10
C ILE A 60 -12.31 8.44 -6.28
N TYR A 61 -13.57 8.09 -6.49
CA TYR A 61 -14.41 8.64 -7.55
C TYR A 61 -15.41 9.66 -6.99
N GLY A 62 -15.64 10.73 -7.75
CA GLY A 62 -16.57 11.79 -7.38
C GLY A 62 -15.96 12.88 -6.50
N GLU A 63 -16.82 13.73 -5.96
CA GLU A 63 -16.41 14.79 -5.05
C GLU A 63 -15.99 14.17 -3.71
N ALA A 64 -14.75 14.42 -3.33
CA ALA A 64 -14.17 13.97 -2.07
C ALA A 64 -13.63 15.18 -1.28
N PRO A 65 -14.52 16.06 -0.79
CA PRO A 65 -14.10 17.22 -0.01
C PRO A 65 -13.41 16.77 1.27
N GLY A 66 -12.23 17.33 1.57
CA GLY A 66 -11.46 16.98 2.76
C GLY A 66 -10.71 15.65 2.69
N LEU A 67 -10.66 14.98 1.53
CA LEU A 67 -9.81 13.80 1.36
C LEU A 67 -8.34 14.17 1.56
N THR A 68 -7.68 13.45 2.45
CA THR A 68 -6.25 13.59 2.70
C THR A 68 -5.54 12.28 2.33
N PRO A 69 -4.23 12.33 1.99
CA PRO A 69 -3.44 11.11 1.84
C PRO A 69 -3.49 10.20 3.07
N LEU A 70 -3.57 10.79 4.28
CA LEU A 70 -3.70 10.04 5.53
C LEU A 70 -4.96 9.16 5.56
N ALA A 71 -6.10 9.69 5.13
CA ALA A 71 -7.34 8.92 5.08
C ALA A 71 -7.23 7.70 4.14
N LEU A 72 -6.44 7.78 3.08
CA LEU A 72 -6.19 6.65 2.18
C LEU A 72 -5.30 5.59 2.83
N VAL A 73 -4.31 6.02 3.62
CA VAL A 73 -3.49 5.11 4.43
C VAL A 73 -4.34 4.40 5.48
N ASP A 74 -5.28 5.09 6.12
CA ASP A 74 -6.22 4.49 7.06
C ASP A 74 -7.09 3.42 6.38
N VAL A 75 -7.54 3.66 5.14
CA VAL A 75 -8.28 2.65 4.35
C VAL A 75 -7.45 1.41 4.11
N TRP A 76 -6.18 1.54 3.70
CA TRP A 76 -5.28 0.39 3.56
C TRP A 76 -5.06 -0.31 4.88
N TYR A 77 -4.93 0.44 5.98
CA TYR A 77 -4.74 -0.12 7.31
C TYR A 77 -5.96 -0.93 7.78
N MET A 78 -7.18 -0.50 7.43
CA MET A 78 -8.42 -1.21 7.80
C MET A 78 -8.49 -2.66 7.30
N GLU A 79 -7.68 -3.04 6.30
CA GLU A 79 -7.56 -4.44 5.89
C GLU A 79 -6.95 -5.35 6.98
N LEU A 80 -6.47 -4.79 8.10
CA LEU A 80 -6.10 -5.59 9.27
C LEU A 80 -7.23 -6.54 9.72
N LEU A 81 -8.49 -6.15 9.46
CA LEU A 81 -9.66 -6.96 9.82
C LEU A 81 -9.79 -8.23 8.96
N ASN A 82 -9.09 -8.27 7.82
CA ASN A 82 -9.07 -9.40 6.90
C ASN A 82 -7.85 -10.32 7.11
N ALA A 83 -6.89 -9.89 7.94
CA ALA A 83 -5.67 -10.63 8.25
C ALA A 83 -5.70 -11.16 9.69
N ASN A 84 -4.93 -12.21 9.94
CA ASN A 84 -4.68 -12.73 11.29
C ASN A 84 -3.19 -13.05 11.46
N ALA A 85 -2.78 -13.39 12.68
CA ALA A 85 -1.37 -13.65 13.00
C ALA A 85 -0.71 -14.74 12.13
N SER A 86 -1.48 -15.70 11.60
CA SER A 86 -0.93 -16.75 10.73
C SER A 86 -0.39 -16.17 9.42
N VAL A 87 -1.08 -15.19 8.84
CA VAL A 87 -0.67 -14.48 7.60
C VAL A 87 0.66 -13.75 7.82
N ILE A 88 0.89 -13.21 9.01
CA ILE A 88 2.14 -12.49 9.32
C ILE A 88 3.30 -13.46 9.51
N SER A 89 3.05 -14.63 10.13
CA SER A 89 4.08 -15.64 10.33
C SER A 89 4.56 -16.30 9.03
N SER A 90 3.66 -16.44 8.06
CA SER A 90 3.96 -16.98 6.73
C SER A 90 3.04 -16.33 5.71
N TYR A 91 3.53 -15.28 5.06
CA TYR A 91 2.76 -14.55 4.07
C TYR A 91 2.31 -15.44 2.90
N GLN A 92 1.04 -15.33 2.56
CA GLN A 92 0.43 -15.87 1.35
C GLN A 92 -0.49 -14.77 0.77
N ARG A 93 -0.72 -14.76 -0.54
CA ARG A 93 -1.72 -13.83 -1.11
C ARG A 93 -3.10 -14.20 -0.60
N SER A 94 -3.95 -13.19 -0.37
CA SER A 94 -5.29 -13.41 0.19
C SER A 94 -6.13 -14.33 -0.70
N SER A 95 -6.00 -14.19 -2.02
CA SER A 95 -6.62 -15.05 -3.03
C SER A 95 -6.23 -16.53 -2.90
N ASP A 96 -4.96 -16.80 -2.59
CA ASP A 96 -4.42 -18.16 -2.52
C ASP A 96 -4.83 -18.85 -1.21
N ALA A 97 -5.05 -18.05 -0.16
CA ALA A 97 -5.43 -18.51 1.18
C ALA A 97 -6.95 -18.44 1.46
N GLY A 98 -7.76 -17.99 0.49
CA GLY A 98 -9.22 -17.89 0.63
C GLY A 98 -9.69 -16.78 1.58
N TYR A 99 -8.87 -15.74 1.78
CA TYR A 99 -9.17 -14.59 2.61
C TYR A 99 -9.62 -13.39 1.78
N SER A 100 -10.25 -12.41 2.46
CA SER A 100 -10.46 -11.08 1.89
C SER A 100 -9.13 -10.33 1.74
N HIS A 101 -9.10 -9.35 0.83
CA HIS A 101 -7.88 -8.58 0.50
C HIS A 101 -7.22 -7.98 1.76
N TYR A 102 -5.92 -8.23 1.91
CA TYR A 102 -5.08 -7.72 3.00
C TYR A 102 -3.68 -7.28 2.54
N GLU A 103 -3.45 -7.28 1.23
CA GLU A 103 -2.17 -7.00 0.62
C GLU A 103 -1.69 -5.57 0.93
N TYR A 104 -2.59 -4.60 1.07
CA TYR A 104 -2.20 -3.22 1.38
C TYR A 104 -1.83 -3.07 2.86
N PHE A 105 -2.58 -3.67 3.77
CA PHE A 105 -2.22 -3.71 5.19
C PHE A 105 -0.88 -4.41 5.40
N THR A 106 -0.69 -5.60 4.83
CA THR A 106 0.55 -6.37 4.98
C THR A 106 1.77 -5.64 4.42
N GLN A 107 1.61 -4.84 3.36
CA GLN A 107 2.68 -3.97 2.86
C GLN A 107 3.01 -2.81 3.82
N LEU A 108 2.02 -2.22 4.51
CA LEU A 108 2.26 -1.16 5.50
C LEU A 108 3.09 -1.67 6.69
N ILE A 109 2.90 -2.93 7.08
CA ILE A 109 3.60 -3.55 8.21
C ILE A 109 4.74 -4.48 7.77
N TRP A 110 5.30 -4.27 6.58
CA TRP A 110 6.36 -5.12 6.06
C TRP A 110 7.72 -4.73 6.64
N ALA A 111 8.25 -5.51 7.58
CA ALA A 111 9.47 -5.17 8.31
C ALA A 111 10.72 -4.96 7.44
N LYS A 112 10.77 -5.54 6.23
CA LYS A 112 11.88 -5.35 5.29
C LYS A 112 11.76 -4.06 4.48
N SER A 113 10.59 -3.43 4.43
CA SER A 113 10.40 -2.13 3.79
C SER A 113 11.01 -1.05 4.68
N LYS A 114 11.86 -0.22 4.09
CA LYS A 114 12.59 0.84 4.81
C LYS A 114 12.36 2.23 4.24
N GLN A 115 11.82 2.29 3.02
CA GLN A 115 11.62 3.52 2.29
C GLN A 115 10.22 3.56 1.70
N VAL A 116 9.69 4.77 1.56
CA VAL A 116 8.40 5.04 0.92
C VAL A 116 8.49 6.32 0.11
N GLY A 117 7.80 6.35 -1.03
CA GLY A 117 7.53 7.55 -1.80
C GLY A 117 6.15 7.43 -2.40
N CYS A 118 5.40 8.53 -2.43
CA CYS A 118 4.02 8.53 -2.88
C CYS A 118 3.81 9.58 -3.97
N GLY A 119 2.91 9.29 -4.89
CA GLY A 119 2.46 10.24 -5.91
C GLY A 119 0.95 10.19 -6.02
N GLY A 120 0.35 11.29 -6.45
CA GLY A 120 -1.10 11.41 -6.55
C GLY A 120 -1.52 12.43 -7.59
N VAL A 121 -2.70 12.23 -8.15
CA VAL A 121 -3.29 13.16 -9.12
C VAL A 121 -4.79 13.27 -8.86
N LYS A 122 -5.33 14.48 -9.00
CA LYS A 122 -6.77 14.72 -9.12
C LYS A 122 -7.02 15.25 -10.52
N PHE A 123 -7.84 14.53 -11.28
CA PHE A 123 -8.17 14.90 -12.65
C PHE A 123 -9.67 14.76 -12.87
N LYS A 124 -10.19 15.54 -13.82
CA LYS A 124 -11.53 15.33 -14.37
C LYS A 124 -11.40 14.41 -15.58
N VAL A 125 -12.35 13.51 -15.72
CA VAL A 125 -12.49 12.66 -16.92
C VAL A 125 -13.44 13.30 -17.91
#